data_AF-A0A7S2GDJ1-F1
#
_entry.id   AF-A0A7S2GDJ1-F1
#
_cell.length_a   1.000
_cell.length_b   1.000
_cell.length_c   1.000
_cell.angle_alpha   90.00
_cell.angle_beta   90.00
_cell.angle_gamma   90.00
#
_symmetry.space_group_name_H-M   'P 1'
#
loop_
_entity.id
_entity.type
_entity.pdbx_description
1 polymer ?
#
loop_
_entity_poly.entity_id
_entity_poly.type
_entity_poly.pdbx_seq_one_letter_code
_entity_poly.pdbx_strand_id
1 'polypeptide(L)'
;HVWQAMRHRHANHVLQKCVMTMRPAAVQFVIDELQEKGPEGTVKVARHAYGCRVLQRLLEHCRPDQLFGLVEELIPEATSLSKHVYGNFVMQHLMEFGEPRQRRRLIAELIRHSCE
;
A
#
# COMPACT_ATOMS: atom_id res chain seq x y z
N HIS A 1 -5.26 -15.13 -9.34
CA HIS A 1 -4.14 -14.73 -8.47
C HIS A 1 -3.85 -13.25 -8.64
N VAL A 2 -4.24 -12.45 -7.65
CA VAL A 2 -3.96 -11.02 -7.51
C VAL A 2 -2.47 -10.72 -7.69
N TRP A 3 -1.56 -11.56 -7.17
CA TRP A 3 -0.11 -11.35 -7.31
C TRP A 3 0.38 -11.27 -8.75
N GLN A 4 -0.16 -12.14 -9.61
CA GLN A 4 0.17 -12.15 -11.03
C GLN A 4 -0.50 -10.98 -11.74
N ALA A 5 -1.77 -10.73 -11.44
CA ALA A 5 -2.55 -9.67 -12.07
C ALA A 5 -1.96 -8.28 -11.81
N MET A 6 -1.54 -7.97 -10.58
CA MET A 6 -0.95 -6.66 -10.27
C MET A 6 0.39 -6.39 -10.98
N ARG A 7 1.11 -7.46 -11.37
CA ARG A 7 2.39 -7.35 -12.08
C ARG A 7 2.21 -7.28 -13.59
N HIS A 8 1.02 -7.60 -14.08
CA HIS A 8 0.69 -7.59 -15.49
C HIS A 8 0.28 -6.20 -15.97
N ARG A 9 0.77 -5.78 -17.14
CA ARG A 9 0.57 -4.43 -17.70
C ARG A 9 -0.89 -4.05 -17.94
N HIS A 10 -1.77 -5.03 -18.15
CA HIS A 10 -3.21 -4.79 -18.37
C HIS A 10 -4.07 -5.21 -17.18
N ALA A 11 -3.73 -6.31 -16.49
CA ALA A 11 -4.60 -6.85 -15.44
C ALA A 11 -4.56 -5.99 -14.16
N ASN A 12 -3.49 -5.24 -13.94
CA ASN A 12 -3.43 -4.26 -12.85
C ASN A 12 -4.54 -3.21 -12.96
N HIS A 13 -4.96 -2.82 -14.17
CA HIS A 13 -6.06 -1.86 -14.37
C HIS A 13 -7.41 -2.45 -13.95
N VAL A 14 -7.61 -3.75 -14.14
CA VAL A 14 -8.81 -4.45 -13.68
C VAL A 14 -8.85 -4.43 -12.15
N LEU A 15 -7.73 -4.75 -11.48
CA LEU A 15 -7.64 -4.68 -10.02
C LEU A 15 -7.93 -3.27 -9.49
N GLN A 16 -7.31 -2.25 -10.08
CA GLN A 16 -7.58 -0.86 -9.71
C GLN A 16 -9.06 -0.51 -9.89
N LYS A 17 -9.68 -0.91 -11.01
CA LYS A 17 -11.09 -0.65 -11.26
C LYS A 17 -11.99 -1.35 -10.24
N CYS A 18 -11.70 -2.61 -9.91
CA CYS A 18 -12.40 -3.33 -8.84
C CYS A 18 -12.35 -2.56 -7.52
N VAL A 19 -11.17 -2.12 -7.09
CA VAL A 19 -10.99 -1.34 -5.86
C VAL A 19 -11.76 -0.02 -5.89
N MET A 20 -11.78 0.67 -7.02
CA MET A 20 -12.44 1.98 -7.14
C MET A 20 -13.98 1.89 -7.26
N THR A 21 -14.54 0.77 -7.73
CA THR A 21 -15.98 0.70 -8.05
C THR A 21 -16.77 -0.29 -7.23
N MET A 22 -16.13 -1.28 -6.61
CA MET A 22 -16.81 -2.28 -5.81
C MET A 22 -16.88 -1.85 -4.35
N ARG A 23 -17.80 -2.46 -3.58
CA ARG A 23 -17.87 -2.24 -2.13
C ARG A 23 -16.56 -2.73 -1.48
N PRO A 24 -16.05 -2.04 -0.45
CA PRO A 24 -14.78 -2.42 0.21
C PRO A 24 -14.74 -3.88 0.67
N ALA A 25 -15.86 -4.43 1.15
CA ALA A 25 -15.94 -5.84 1.55
C ALA A 25 -15.72 -6.83 0.38
N ALA A 26 -16.12 -6.46 -0.84
CA ALA A 26 -15.98 -7.32 -2.02
C ALA A 26 -14.55 -7.35 -2.58
N VAL A 27 -13.68 -6.45 -2.14
CA VAL A 27 -12.27 -6.39 -2.54
C VAL A 27 -11.31 -6.88 -1.46
N GLN A 28 -11.84 -7.43 -0.35
CA GLN A 28 -11.03 -7.97 0.75
C GLN A 28 -10.03 -9.03 0.26
N PHE A 29 -10.44 -9.87 -0.70
CA PHE A 29 -9.56 -10.89 -1.30
C PHE A 29 -8.27 -10.31 -1.92
N VAL A 30 -8.30 -9.06 -2.39
CA VAL A 30 -7.10 -8.38 -2.91
C VAL A 30 -6.13 -8.12 -1.77
N ILE A 31 -6.63 -7.60 -0.66
CA ILE A 31 -5.84 -7.28 0.53
C ILE A 31 -5.25 -8.57 1.11
N ASP A 32 -6.10 -9.59 1.30
CA ASP A 32 -5.70 -10.89 1.86
C ASP A 32 -4.59 -11.54 1.04
N GLU A 33 -4.74 -11.58 -0.29
CA GLU A 33 -3.73 -12.21 -1.16
C GLU A 33 -2.42 -11.42 -1.16
N LEU A 34 -2.45 -10.08 -1.11
CA LEU A 34 -1.23 -9.26 -1.02
C LEU A 34 -0.50 -9.49 0.31
N GLN A 35 -1.22 -9.63 1.42
CA GLN A 35 -0.65 -9.87 2.74
C GLN A 35 -0.14 -11.30 2.96
N GLU A 36 -0.59 -12.27 2.15
CA GLU A 36 -0.14 -13.68 2.25
C GLU A 36 1.40 -13.82 2.14
N LYS A 37 2.07 -12.89 1.47
CA LYS A 37 3.54 -12.89 1.33
C LYS A 37 4.27 -12.12 2.44
N GLY A 38 3.54 -11.64 3.45
CA GLY A 38 4.05 -10.91 4.59
C GLY A 38 4.68 -9.55 4.24
N PRO A 39 5.40 -8.93 5.20
CA PRO A 39 5.92 -7.58 5.05
C PRO A 39 6.80 -7.37 3.81
N GLU A 40 7.72 -8.31 3.53
CA GLU A 40 8.59 -8.25 2.34
C GLU A 40 7.78 -8.25 1.04
N GLY A 41 6.69 -9.01 1.01
CA GLY A 41 5.75 -9.03 -0.09
C GLY A 41 5.12 -7.66 -0.28
N THR A 42 4.50 -7.11 0.76
CA THR A 42 3.83 -5.81 0.70
C THR A 42 4.77 -4.67 0.28
N VAL A 43 6.02 -4.68 0.77
CA VAL A 43 7.06 -3.73 0.36
C VAL A 43 7.43 -3.90 -1.12
N LYS A 44 7.51 -5.14 -1.61
CA LYS A 44 7.74 -5.44 -3.03
C LYS A 44 6.61 -4.91 -3.92
N VAL A 45 5.36 -4.97 -3.45
CA VAL A 45 4.21 -4.36 -4.15
C VAL A 45 4.37 -2.85 -4.22
N ALA A 46 4.72 -2.21 -3.10
CA ALA A 46 4.93 -0.76 -3.04
C ALA A 46 6.07 -0.27 -3.94
N ARG A 47 7.10 -1.10 -4.14
CA ARG A 47 8.21 -0.83 -5.07
C ARG A 47 7.91 -1.23 -6.52
N HIS A 48 6.75 -1.80 -6.83
CA HIS A 48 6.43 -2.24 -8.19
C HIS A 48 5.75 -1.12 -9.02
N ALA A 49 6.16 -0.96 -10.29
CA ALA A 49 5.66 0.09 -11.19
C ALA A 49 4.12 0.14 -11.35
N TYR A 50 3.46 -1.02 -11.23
CA TYR A 50 2.00 -1.13 -11.25
C TYR A 50 1.40 -1.42 -9.88
N GLY A 51 2.16 -2.09 -9.00
CA GLY A 51 1.66 -2.53 -7.68
C GLY A 51 1.43 -1.33 -6.76
N CYS A 52 2.30 -0.32 -6.85
CA CYS A 52 2.13 0.92 -6.10
C CYS A 52 0.79 1.62 -6.39
N ARG A 53 0.27 1.51 -7.62
CA ARG A 53 -1.03 2.07 -8.00
C ARG A 53 -2.19 1.31 -7.36
N VAL A 54 -2.08 -0.01 -7.25
CA VAL A 54 -3.09 -0.83 -6.54
C VAL A 54 -3.12 -0.43 -5.05
N LEU A 55 -1.95 -0.28 -4.42
CA LEU A 55 -1.88 0.16 -3.01
C LEU A 55 -2.46 1.57 -2.80
N GLN A 56 -2.20 2.51 -3.72
CA GLN A 56 -2.79 3.85 -3.68
C GLN A 56 -4.32 3.77 -3.71
N ARG A 57 -4.91 3.00 -4.66
CA ARG A 57 -6.37 2.83 -4.71
C ARG A 57 -6.92 2.16 -3.46
N LEU A 58 -6.20 1.20 -2.88
CA LEU A 58 -6.61 0.55 -1.63
C LEU A 58 -6.69 1.59 -0.51
N LEU A 59 -5.65 2.41 -0.32
CA LEU A 59 -5.61 3.49 0.67
C LEU A 59 -6.74 4.52 0.49
N GLU A 60 -7.10 4.84 -0.75
CA GLU A 60 -8.16 5.81 -1.08
C GLU A 60 -9.57 5.29 -0.82
N HIS A 61 -9.83 4.00 -1.08
CA HIS A 61 -11.19 3.48 -1.21
C HIS A 61 -11.58 2.38 -0.20
N CYS A 62 -10.62 1.74 0.46
CA CYS A 62 -10.92 0.71 1.45
C CYS A 62 -10.99 1.29 2.85
N ARG A 63 -11.68 0.56 3.74
CA ARG A 63 -11.81 1.02 5.13
C ARG A 63 -10.49 0.87 5.88
N PRO A 64 -10.19 1.75 6.85
CA PRO A 64 -8.96 1.67 7.65
C PRO A 64 -8.74 0.32 8.34
N ASP A 65 -9.80 -0.32 8.84
CA ASP A 65 -9.71 -1.61 9.53
C ASP A 65 -9.35 -2.77 8.58
N GLN A 66 -9.75 -2.70 7.31
CA GLN A 66 -9.32 -3.67 6.30
C GLN A 66 -7.84 -3.51 5.94
N LEU A 67 -7.35 -2.27 5.94
CA LEU A 67 -5.98 -1.95 5.54
C LEU A 67 -4.99 -2.00 6.70
N PHE A 68 -5.45 -2.18 7.93
CA PHE A 68 -4.62 -2.07 9.14
C PHE A 68 -3.34 -2.91 9.01
N GLY A 69 -3.46 -4.21 8.75
CA GLY A 69 -2.29 -5.08 8.62
C GLY A 69 -1.35 -4.66 7.49
N LEU A 70 -1.90 -4.34 6.32
CA LEU A 70 -1.12 -3.91 5.16
C LEU A 70 -0.32 -2.63 5.44
N VAL A 71 -0.93 -1.66 6.14
CA VAL A 71 -0.25 -0.41 6.51
C VAL A 71 0.82 -0.66 7.58
N GLU A 72 0.55 -1.53 8.54
CA GLU A 72 1.51 -1.89 9.58
C GLU A 72 2.78 -2.55 9.01
N GLU A 73 2.64 -3.30 7.92
CA GLU A 73 3.75 -3.89 7.17
C GLU A 73 4.60 -2.84 6.42
N LEU A 74 4.01 -1.70 6.03
CA LEU A 74 4.68 -0.66 5.24
C LEU A 74 5.44 0.36 6.10
N ILE A 75 4.91 0.71 7.28
CA ILE A 75 5.46 1.78 8.12
C ILE A 75 6.94 1.57 8.46
N PRO A 76 7.44 0.37 8.84
CA PRO A 76 8.86 0.16 9.15
C PRO A 76 9.80 0.49 7.98
N GLU A 77 9.32 0.37 6.74
CA GLU A 77 10.09 0.63 5.53
C GLU A 77 9.89 2.06 5.00
N ALA A 78 9.22 2.93 5.74
CA ALA A 78 8.78 4.24 5.26
C ALA A 78 9.92 5.11 4.71
N THR A 79 11.07 5.14 5.39
CA THR A 79 12.25 5.90 4.95
C THR A 79 12.74 5.40 3.59
N SER A 80 12.85 4.08 3.44
CA SER A 80 13.31 3.45 2.20
C SER A 80 12.30 3.65 1.07
N LEU A 81 11.02 3.45 1.35
CA LEU A 81 9.94 3.64 0.39
C LEU A 81 9.82 5.10 -0.06
N SER A 82 10.01 6.06 0.85
CA SER A 82 9.99 7.50 0.54
C SER A 82 11.08 7.91 -0.45
N LYS A 83 12.23 7.21 -0.45
CA LYS A 83 13.34 7.45 -1.40
C LYS A 83 13.19 6.65 -2.71
N HIS A 84 12.24 5.72 -2.78
CA HIS A 84 12.06 4.86 -3.93
C HIS A 84 11.21 5.51 -5.03
N VAL A 85 11.59 5.34 -6.30
CA VAL A 85 10.91 5.90 -7.50
C VAL A 85 9.40 5.64 -7.56
N TYR A 86 8.93 4.49 -7.05
CA TYR A 86 7.50 4.17 -6.95
C TYR A 86 6.95 4.19 -5.52
N GLY A 87 7.79 3.90 -4.53
CA GLY A 87 7.36 3.74 -3.14
C GLY A 87 6.94 5.07 -2.52
N ASN A 88 7.54 6.17 -2.97
CA ASN A 88 7.27 7.51 -2.45
C ASN A 88 5.80 7.88 -2.59
N PHE A 89 5.16 7.48 -3.69
CA PHE A 89 3.73 7.73 -3.92
C PHE A 89 2.86 6.99 -2.91
N VAL A 90 3.23 5.77 -2.52
CA VAL A 90 2.50 5.01 -1.49
C VAL A 90 2.62 5.70 -0.14
N MET A 91 3.81 6.20 0.21
CA MET A 91 4.02 6.92 1.47
C MET A 91 3.25 8.25 1.52
N GLN A 92 3.20 8.99 0.41
CA GLN A 92 2.38 10.20 0.29
C GLN A 92 0.89 9.89 0.49
N HIS A 93 0.37 8.83 -0.14
CA HIS A 93 -1.03 8.43 0.03
C HIS A 93 -1.31 7.92 1.45
N LEU A 94 -0.35 7.22 2.08
CA LEU A 94 -0.50 6.83 3.48
C LEU A 94 -0.56 8.06 4.40
N MET A 95 0.19 9.12 4.09
CA MET A 95 0.13 10.39 4.81
C MET A 95 -1.20 11.12 4.60
N GLU A 96 -1.81 11.01 3.41
CA GLU A 96 -3.07 11.66 3.06
C GLU A 96 -4.32 10.91 3.57
N PHE A 97 -4.32 9.57 3.48
CA PHE A 97 -5.50 8.72 3.71
C PHE A 97 -5.39 7.81 4.94
N GLY A 98 -4.18 7.55 5.46
CA GLY A 98 -4.00 6.68 6.63
C GLY A 98 -4.67 7.21 7.90
N GLU A 99 -4.79 6.38 8.94
CA GLU A 99 -5.35 6.85 10.21
C GLU A 99 -4.40 7.83 10.92
N PRO A 100 -4.91 8.74 11.77
CA PRO A 100 -4.06 9.68 12.51
C PRO A 100 -2.93 9.00 13.31
N ARG A 101 -3.16 7.78 13.84
CA ARG A 101 -2.13 6.99 14.53
C ARG A 101 -1.04 6.51 13.57
N GLN A 102 -1.43 6.00 12.40
CA GLN A 102 -0.51 5.54 11.36
C GLN A 102 0.31 6.70 10.79
N ARG A 103 -0.30 7.85 10.53
CA ARG A 103 0.41 9.07 10.08
C ARG A 103 1.45 9.53 11.10
N ARG A 104 1.11 9.56 12.40
CA ARG A 104 2.08 9.90 13.45
C ARG A 104 3.27 8.96 13.47
N ARG A 105 3.03 7.66 13.32
CA ARG A 105 4.10 6.65 13.25
C ARG A 105 4.95 6.79 11.99
N LEU A 106 4.33 7.02 10.85
CA LEU A 106 5.01 7.32 9.59
C LEU A 106 5.96 8.52 9.75
N ILE A 107 5.49 9.63 10.33
CA ILE A 107 6.32 10.82 10.58
C ILE A 107 7.47 10.50 11.54
N ALA A 108 7.19 9.79 12.64
CA ALA A 108 8.21 9.41 13.60
C ALA A 108 9.31 8.55 12.96
N GLU A 109 8.94 7.64 12.05
CA GLU A 109 9.86 6.81 11.29
C GLU A 109 10.80 7.63 10.41
N LEU A 110 10.23 8.61 9.69
CA LEU A 110 10.98 9.50 8.79
C LEU A 110 11.92 10.44 9.55
N ILE A 111 11.47 11.01 10.68
CA ILE A 111 12.30 11.90 11.50
C ILE A 111 13.51 11.14 12.06
N ARG A 112 13.32 9.92 12.58
CA ARG A 112 14.40 9.13 13.17
C ARG A 112 15.58 8.95 12.21
N HIS A 113 15.28 8.75 10.92
CA HIS A 113 16.27 8.52 9.87
C HIS A 113 16.70 9.80 9.12
N SER A 114 16.17 10.96 9.49
CA SER A 114 16.60 12.26 8.95
C SER A 114 17.68 12.92 9.82
N CYS A 115 17.92 12.40 11.01
CA CYS A 115 18.95 12.86 11.95
C CYS A 115 20.26 12.05 11.89
N GLU A 116 20.36 11.11 10.94
CA GLU A 116 21.57 10.35 10.59
C GLU A 116 22.18 10.90 9.30
#